data_AF-W8L9Z6-F1
#
_entry.id   AF-W8L9Z6-F1
#
_cell.length_a   1.000
_cell.length_b   1.000
_cell.length_c   1.000
_cell.angle_alpha   90.00
_cell.angle_beta   90.00
_cell.angle_gamma   90.00
#
_symmetry.space_group_name_H-M   'P 1'
#
loop_
_entity.id
_entity.type
_entity.pdbx_description
1 polymer ?
#
loop_
_entity_poly.entity_id
_entity_poly.type
_entity_poly.pdbx_seq_one_letter_code
_entity_poly.pdbx_strand_id
1 'polypeptide(L)' 'MYRTLEPGWVAPYASLERIESHPDRVSIARIWAAHVNHRADIGTLQALADLKPLSNLYRNRFRQRLDYRRG' A
#
# COMPACT_ATOMS: atom_id res chain seq x y z
N MET A 1 7.46 -0.71 5.52
CA MET A 1 8.54 -0.09 4.72
C MET A 1 8.12 1.32 4.36
N TYR A 2 9.10 2.23 4.27
CA TYR A 2 8.89 3.63 3.90
C TYR A 2 9.72 3.95 2.65
N ARG A 3 9.29 4.96 1.89
CA ARG A 3 10.10 5.58 0.85
C ARG A 3 10.58 6.93 1.38
N THR A 4 11.86 7.24 1.17
CA THR A 4 12.38 8.60 1.38
C THR A 4 11.87 9.52 0.28
N LEU A 5 11.14 10.56 0.65
CA LEU A 5 10.68 11.59 -0.28
C LEU A 5 11.77 12.63 -0.52
N GLU A 6 12.38 13.10 0.57
CA GLU A 6 13.48 14.05 0.57
C GLU A 6 14.61 13.51 1.45
N PRO A 7 15.86 13.43 0.94
CA PRO A 7 17.01 13.05 1.76
C PRO A 7 17.30 14.10 2.83
N GLY A 8 17.73 13.65 4.01
CA GLY A 8 18.09 14.55 5.11
C GLY A 8 18.78 13.79 6.24
N TRP A 9 19.22 14.54 7.25
CA TRP A 9 19.78 13.95 8.48
C TRP A 9 18.67 13.71 9.50
N VAL A 10 18.72 12.56 10.17
CA VAL A 10 17.76 12.18 11.22
C VAL A 10 18.55 11.74 12.46
N ALA A 11 18.32 12.40 13.58
CA ALA A 11 18.90 12.01 14.86
C ALA A 11 18.26 10.71 15.38
N PRO A 12 19.00 9.87 16.13
CA PRO A 12 18.37 8.90 17.01
C PRO A 12 17.34 9.59 17.92
N TYR A 13 16.18 8.96 18.13
CA TYR A 13 15.08 9.46 18.95
C TYR A 13 14.34 10.71 18.42
N ALA A 14 14.63 11.15 17.18
CA ALA A 14 13.80 12.17 16.54
C ALA A 14 12.32 11.73 16.51
N SER A 15 11.41 12.66 16.80
CA SER A 15 9.97 12.40 16.74
C SER A 15 9.54 12.11 15.31
N LEU A 16 8.63 11.14 15.16
CA LEU A 16 7.88 10.96 13.91
C LEU A 16 6.62 11.80 13.97
N GLU A 17 6.55 12.80 13.10
CA GLU A 17 5.41 13.70 13.01
C GLU A 17 4.61 13.45 11.75
N ARG A 18 3.29 13.37 11.90
CA ARG A 18 2.38 13.23 10.76
C ARG A 18 2.10 14.60 10.17
N ILE A 19 2.76 14.90 9.06
CA ILE A 19 2.58 16.16 8.31
C ILE A 19 1.37 16.14 7.38
N GLU A 20 1.05 14.99 6.79
CA GLU A 20 -0.07 14.83 5.83
C GLU A 20 -0.74 13.46 6.01
N SER A 21 -2.04 13.39 5.73
CA SER A 21 -2.77 12.14 5.59
C SER A 21 -3.14 11.92 4.13
N HIS A 22 -2.80 10.74 3.58
CA HIS A 22 -3.13 10.39 2.20
C HIS A 22 -4.66 10.43 1.97
N PRO A 23 -5.15 10.99 0.85
CA PRO A 23 -6.58 11.18 0.60
C PRO A 23 -7.38 9.86 0.60
N ASP A 24 -6.81 8.79 0.07
CA ASP A 24 -7.48 7.47 0.02
C ASP A 24 -7.70 6.83 1.41
N ARG A 25 -7.06 7.35 2.47
CA ARG A 25 -7.18 6.89 3.87
C ARG A 25 -7.09 5.37 4.07
N VAL A 26 -6.31 4.68 3.22
CA VAL A 26 -6.09 3.23 3.32
C VAL A 26 -5.10 2.94 4.45
N SER A 27 -5.52 2.11 5.41
CA SER A 27 -4.65 1.69 6.52
C SER A 27 -3.72 0.54 6.13
N ILE A 28 -2.58 0.44 6.81
CA ILE A 28 -1.65 -0.70 6.67
C ILE A 28 -2.36 -2.03 7.00
N ALA A 29 -3.21 -2.03 8.02
CA ALA A 29 -3.99 -3.21 8.40
C ALA A 29 -4.92 -3.69 7.27
N ARG A 30 -5.58 -2.76 6.56
CA ARG A 30 -6.43 -3.10 5.40
C ARG A 30 -5.62 -3.71 4.25
N ILE A 31 -4.44 -3.14 3.97
CA ILE A 31 -3.54 -3.68 2.94
C ILE A 31 -3.10 -5.10 3.31
N TRP A 32 -2.71 -5.31 4.58
CA TRP A 32 -2.30 -6.62 5.07
C TRP A 32 -3.43 -7.66 4.98
N ALA A 33 -4.63 -7.30 5.44
CA ALA A 33 -5.80 -8.17 5.36
C ALA A 33 -6.09 -8.60 3.91
N ALA A 34 -6.02 -7.69 2.94
CA ALA A 34 -6.19 -8.01 1.53
C ALA A 34 -5.02 -8.86 0.98
N HIS A 35 -3.81 -8.65 1.48
CA HIS A 35 -2.63 -9.41 1.07
C HIS A 35 -2.72 -10.89 1.48
N VAL A 36 -3.07 -11.17 2.74
CA VAL A 36 -3.16 -12.55 3.26
C VAL A 36 -4.47 -13.25 2.89
N ASN A 37 -5.55 -12.52 2.67
CA ASN A 37 -6.82 -13.10 2.27
C ASN A 37 -6.85 -13.41 0.76
N HIS A 38 -6.70 -14.68 0.39
CA HIS A 38 -6.79 -15.15 -1.01
C HIS A 38 -8.13 -14.82 -1.68
N ARG A 39 -9.21 -14.70 -0.89
CA ARG A 39 -10.58 -14.37 -1.34
C ARG A 39 -10.95 -12.89 -1.23
N ALA A 40 -9.99 -11.98 -1.03
CA ALA A 40 -10.25 -10.53 -1.08
C ALA A 40 -11.03 -10.17 -2.35
N ASP A 41 -12.06 -9.33 -2.26
CA ASP A 41 -12.96 -9.03 -3.38
C ASP A 41 -12.27 -8.26 -4.53
N ILE A 42 -12.87 -8.27 -5.72
CA ILE A 42 -12.30 -7.63 -6.92
C ILE A 42 -12.12 -6.12 -6.72
N GLY A 43 -13.08 -5.44 -6.08
CA GLY A 43 -13.01 -4.00 -5.84
C GLY A 43 -11.83 -3.63 -4.95
N THR A 44 -11.62 -4.37 -3.86
CA THR A 44 -10.45 -4.20 -2.99
C THR A 44 -9.14 -4.45 -3.72
N LEU A 45 -9.06 -5.51 -4.53
CA LEU A 45 -7.84 -5.79 -5.29
C LEU A 45 -7.53 -4.69 -6.31
N GLN A 46 -8.54 -4.14 -6.98
CA GLN A 46 -8.39 -3.03 -7.93
C GLN A 46 -7.93 -1.76 -7.23
N ALA A 47 -8.60 -1.37 -6.15
CA ALA A 47 -8.22 -0.19 -5.38
C ALA A 47 -6.76 -0.26 -4.88
N LEU A 48 -6.31 -1.43 -4.42
CA LEU A 48 -4.94 -1.61 -3.95
C LEU A 48 -3.91 -1.75 -5.08
N ALA A 49 -4.29 -2.29 -6.23
CA ALA A 49 -3.43 -2.35 -7.41
C ALA A 49 -3.13 -0.94 -7.97
N ASP A 50 -4.05 0.01 -7.79
CA ASP A 50 -3.94 1.37 -8.31
C ASP A 50 -3.44 2.39 -7.27
N LEU A 51 -3.22 1.95 -6.02
CA LEU A 51 -2.73 2.80 -4.94
C LEU A 51 -1.28 3.28 -5.20
N LYS A 52 -1.14 4.49 -5.76
CA LYS A 52 0.14 5.11 -6.15
C LYS A 52 1.24 5.17 -5.06
N PRO A 53 0.96 5.41 -3.76
CA PRO A 53 2.01 5.39 -2.74
C PRO A 53 2.46 3.97 -2.37
N LEU A 54 1.70 2.93 -2.72
CA LEU A 54 2.05 1.55 -2.39
C LEU A 54 3.22 1.06 -3.26
N SER A 55 4.10 0.23 -2.71
CA SER A 55 5.23 -0.30 -3.48
C SER A 55 4.79 -1.11 -4.72
N ASN A 56 5.62 -1.10 -5.77
CA ASN A 56 5.39 -1.87 -7.00
C ASN A 56 5.16 -3.36 -6.71
N LEU A 57 5.89 -3.94 -5.76
CA LEU A 57 5.75 -5.35 -5.40
C LEU A 57 4.32 -5.71 -4.99
N TYR A 58 3.72 -4.92 -4.09
CA TYR A 58 2.36 -5.18 -3.61
C TYR A 58 1.33 -4.89 -4.70
N ARG A 59 1.47 -3.77 -5.44
CA ARG A 59 0.57 -3.45 -6.55
C ARG A 59 0.56 -4.55 -7.61
N ASN A 60 1.73 -5.04 -8.00
CA ASN A 60 1.86 -6.10 -9.01
C ASN A 60 1.22 -7.40 -8.53
N ARG A 61 1.38 -7.78 -7.25
CA ARG A 61 0.70 -8.95 -6.67
C ARG A 61 -0.82 -8.81 -6.69
N PHE A 62 -1.37 -7.64 -6.39
CA PHE A 62 -2.81 -7.41 -6.47
C PHE A 62 -3.32 -7.43 -7.92
N ARG A 63 -2.57 -6.84 -8.86
CA ARG A 63 -2.88 -6.89 -10.29
C ARG A 63 -2.89 -8.31 -10.85
N GLN A 64 -1.85 -9.10 -10.55
CA GLN A 64 -1.79 -10.52 -10.96
C GLN A 64 -3.01 -11.32 -10.47
N ARG A 65 -3.47 -11.06 -9.24
CA ARG A 65 -4.65 -11.72 -8.67
C ARG A 65 -5.96 -11.28 -9.35
N LEU A 66 -6.03 -10.05 -9.84
CA LEU A 66 -7.16 -9.59 -10.66
C LEU A 66 -7.15 -10.27 -12.03
N ASP A 67 -6.00 -10.29 -12.68
CA ASP A 67 -5.85 -10.85 -14.01
C ASP A 67 -6.22 -12.34 -14.01
N TYR A 68 -5.79 -13.10 -12.99
CA TYR A 68 -6.17 -14.49 -12.79
C TYR A 68 -7.69 -14.73 -12.65
N ARG A 69 -8.47 -13.72 -12.21
CA ARG A 69 -9.92 -13.85 -12.06
C ARG A 69 -10.69 -13.36 -13.30
N ARG A 70 -10.01 -12.70 -14.23
CA ARG A 70 -10.58 -12.16 -15.47
C ARG A 70 -10.35 -13.09 -16.66
N GLY A 71 -9.26 -13.86 -16.65
CA GLY A 71 -9.03 -15.00 -17.54
C GLY A 71 -9.72 -16.27 -17.05
#